data_AF-A0A165NDJ5-F1
#
_entry.id   AF-A0A165NDJ5-F1
#
_cell.length_a   1.000
_cell.length_b   1.000
_cell.length_c   1.000
_cell.angle_alpha   90.00
_cell.angle_beta   90.00
_cell.angle_gamma   90.00
#
_symmetry.space_group_name_H-M   'P 1'
#
loop_
_entity.id
_entity.type
_entity.pdbx_description
1 polymer ?
#
loop_
_entity_poly.entity_id
_entity_poly.type
_entity_poly.pdbx_seq_one_letter_code
_entity_poly.pdbx_strand_id
1 'polypeptide(L)'
;MASRSHQIFAIARVRPKGFPESETRYRCVAALHHEQCYGLYAVQAVLRCLVLVKQIENAEIVRAELRCIDEQYGQWHEDPKIPAVPCPYVAFLLGAAYTTD
;
A
#
# COMPACT_ATOMS: atom_id res chain seq x y z
N MET A 1 9.87 -23.39 -17.44
CA MET A 1 9.78 -21.91 -17.57
C MET A 1 9.89 -21.34 -16.16
N ALA A 2 10.87 -20.48 -15.88
CA ALA A 2 11.04 -19.92 -14.55
C ALA A 2 9.93 -18.88 -14.29
N SER A 3 9.08 -19.12 -13.28
CA SER A 3 8.16 -18.08 -12.81
C SER A 3 8.99 -16.94 -12.23
N ARG A 4 8.79 -15.72 -12.72
CA ARG A 4 9.33 -14.52 -12.10
C ARG A 4 8.24 -13.92 -11.22
N SER A 5 8.35 -14.18 -9.93
CA SER A 5 7.49 -13.58 -8.93
C SER A 5 7.88 -12.11 -8.73
N HIS A 6 6.88 -11.25 -8.63
CA HIS A 6 7.08 -9.82 -8.35
C HIS A 6 6.41 -9.47 -7.03
N GLN A 7 7.10 -8.65 -6.24
CA GLN A 7 6.60 -8.09 -5.00
C GLN A 7 6.37 -6.60 -5.21
N ILE A 8 5.14 -6.15 -4.93
CA ILE A 8 4.73 -4.77 -5.03
C ILE A 8 4.45 -4.26 -3.63
N PHE A 9 4.98 -3.10 -3.27
CA PHE A 9 4.82 -2.48 -1.97
C PHE A 9 4.21 -1.09 -2.13
N ALA A 10 3.09 -0.84 -1.45
CA ALA A 10 2.58 0.52 -1.26
C ALA A 10 3.18 1.09 0.03
N ILE A 11 3.88 2.20 -0.11
CA ILE A 11 4.55 2.89 1.00
C ILE A 11 3.89 4.24 1.20
N ALA A 12 3.50 4.53 2.43
CA ALA A 12 2.92 5.81 2.81
C ALA A 12 3.67 6.42 3.99
N ARG A 13 3.48 7.73 4.16
CA ARG A 13 4.03 8.48 5.28
C ARG A 13 3.00 8.50 6.41
N VAL A 14 3.36 7.92 7.55
CA VAL A 14 2.48 7.71 8.72
C VAL A 14 3.26 8.06 9.99
N ARG A 15 2.63 8.69 10.97
CA ARG A 15 3.22 8.94 12.29
C ARG A 15 3.09 7.71 13.18
N PRO A 16 4.19 7.25 13.82
CA PRO A 16 4.10 6.28 14.89
C PRO A 16 3.40 6.88 16.12
N LYS A 17 2.83 6.02 16.95
CA LYS A 17 2.20 6.39 18.22
C LYS A 17 3.21 7.09 19.14
N GLY A 18 2.82 8.23 19.70
CA GLY A 18 3.64 8.99 20.65
C GLY A 18 4.75 9.85 20.03
N PHE A 19 4.82 9.92 18.69
CA PHE A 19 5.75 10.79 17.99
C PHE A 19 5.17 12.19 17.78
N PRO A 20 6.00 13.25 17.80
CA PRO A 20 5.56 14.61 17.45
C PRO A 20 4.97 14.68 16.04
N GLU A 21 4.10 15.66 15.79
CA GLU A 21 3.51 15.92 14.45
C GLU A 21 4.56 16.09 13.34
N SER A 22 5.75 16.60 13.68
CA SER A 22 6.85 16.79 12.75
C SER A 22 7.59 15.50 12.37
N GLU A 23 7.41 14.41 13.12
CA GLU A 23 8.13 13.16 12.92
C GLU A 23 7.26 12.08 12.28
N THR A 24 7.18 12.13 10.96
CA THR A 24 6.58 11.07 10.16
C THR A 24 7.60 10.02 9.71
N ARG A 25 7.20 8.76 9.56
CA ARG A 25 8.03 7.70 8.98
C ARG A 25 7.35 7.09 7.75
N TYR A 26 8.16 6.59 6.82
CA TYR A 26 7.65 5.79 5.71
C TYR A 26 7.36 4.37 6.19
N ARG A 27 6.17 3.87 5.90
CA ARG A 27 5.67 2.55 6.30
C ARG A 27 5.05 1.85 5.09
N CYS A 28 5.27 0.54 5.00
CA CYS A 28 4.50 -0.30 4.08
C CYS A 28 3.05 -0.38 4.60
N VAL A 29 2.09 -0.03 3.75
CA VAL A 29 0.65 -0.03 4.08
C VAL A 29 -0.13 -1.10 3.33
N ALA A 30 0.45 -1.66 2.27
CA ALA A 30 -0.03 -2.85 1.59
C ALA A 30 1.11 -3.48 0.79
N ALA A 31 1.07 -4.79 0.63
CA ALA A 31 1.97 -5.51 -0.26
C ALA A 31 1.19 -6.54 -1.08
N LEU A 32 1.57 -6.72 -2.34
CA LEU A 32 1.02 -7.74 -3.23
C LEU A 32 2.13 -8.60 -3.79
N HIS A 33 1.91 -9.91 -3.77
CA HIS A 33 2.73 -10.87 -4.46
C HIS A 33 1.98 -11.34 -5.71
N HIS A 34 2.56 -11.13 -6.90
CA HIS A 34 1.93 -11.54 -8.16
C HIS A 34 2.89 -12.38 -8.99
N GLU A 35 2.39 -13.52 -9.45
CA GLU A 35 3.08 -14.35 -10.44
C GLU A 35 2.75 -13.82 -11.83
N GLN A 36 3.66 -13.91 -12.80
CA GLN A 36 3.40 -13.53 -14.20
C GLN A 36 3.28 -12.01 -14.49
N CYS A 37 3.58 -11.12 -13.54
CA CYS A 37 3.63 -9.68 -13.81
C CYS A 37 5.05 -9.24 -14.25
N TYR A 38 5.39 -9.32 -15.55
CA TYR A 38 6.73 -8.98 -16.05
C TYR A 38 6.70 -8.09 -17.29
N GLY A 39 7.82 -7.39 -17.55
CA GLY A 39 7.99 -6.57 -18.74
C GLY A 39 6.94 -5.46 -18.85
N LEU A 40 6.29 -5.37 -20.02
CA LEU A 40 5.29 -4.34 -20.30
C LEU A 40 4.06 -4.43 -19.37
N TYR A 41 3.65 -5.63 -18.98
CA TYR A 41 2.49 -5.85 -18.11
C TYR A 41 2.67 -5.20 -16.74
N ALA A 42 3.88 -5.25 -16.18
CA ALA A 42 4.19 -4.59 -14.92
C ALA A 42 4.03 -3.07 -15.02
N VAL A 43 4.48 -2.47 -16.14
CA VAL A 43 4.33 -1.03 -16.37
C VAL A 43 2.86 -0.65 -16.56
N GLN A 44 2.10 -1.44 -17.31
CA GLN A 44 0.65 -1.23 -17.50
C GLN A 44 -0.13 -1.38 -16.18
N ALA A 45 0.24 -2.34 -15.34
CA ALA A 45 -0.36 -2.51 -14.01
C ALA A 45 -0.09 -1.30 -13.10
N VAL A 46 1.15 -0.78 -13.08
CA VAL A 46 1.47 0.46 -12.35
C VAL A 46 0.64 1.63 -12.87
N LEU A 47 0.54 1.80 -14.19
CA LEU A 47 -0.25 2.88 -14.79
C LEU A 47 -1.73 2.78 -14.42
N ARG A 48 -2.30 1.56 -14.44
CA ARG A 48 -3.68 1.31 -13.98
C ARG A 48 -3.84 1.62 -12.50
N CYS A 49 -2.89 1.21 -11.66
CA CYS A 49 -2.90 1.54 -10.24
C CYS A 49 -2.92 3.06 -10.02
N LEU A 50 -2.12 3.82 -10.79
CA LEU A 50 -2.09 5.27 -10.71
C LEU A 50 -3.42 5.90 -11.16
N VAL A 51 -4.08 5.34 -12.18
CA VAL A 51 -5.42 5.79 -12.60
C VAL A 51 -6.44 5.52 -11.50
N LEU A 52 -6.46 4.31 -10.94
CA LEU A 52 -7.38 3.92 -9.87
C LEU A 52 -7.20 4.80 -8.63
N VAL A 53 -5.98 5.02 -8.17
CA VAL A 53 -5.69 5.86 -6.98
C VAL A 53 -6.04 7.34 -7.21
N LYS A 54 -6.04 7.81 -8.46
CA LYS A 54 -6.40 9.20 -8.80
C LYS A 54 -7.91 9.44 -8.91
N GLN A 55 -8.73 8.40 -9.03
CA GLN A 55 -10.19 8.56 -8.97
C GLN A 55 -10.59 9.13 -7.62
N ILE A 56 -11.50 10.11 -7.62
CA ILE A 56 -11.81 10.90 -6.42
C ILE A 56 -12.33 10.01 -5.31
N GLU A 57 -13.27 9.10 -5.60
CA GLU A 57 -13.85 8.21 -4.58
C GLU A 57 -12.77 7.30 -3.97
N ASN A 58 -11.92 6.70 -4.82
CA ASN A 58 -10.84 5.83 -4.36
C ASN A 58 -9.82 6.61 -3.51
N ALA A 59 -9.47 7.82 -3.94
CA ALA A 59 -8.52 8.68 -3.24
C ALA A 59 -9.04 9.10 -1.85
N GLU A 60 -10.34 9.33 -1.71
CA GLU A 60 -10.97 9.64 -0.42
C GLU A 60 -10.86 8.46 0.55
N ILE A 61 -11.14 7.24 0.08
CA ILE A 61 -11.03 6.03 0.89
C ILE A 61 -9.56 5.78 1.28
N VAL A 62 -8.62 5.89 0.34
CA VAL A 62 -7.18 5.75 0.62
C VAL A 62 -6.74 6.75 1.70
N ARG A 63 -7.14 8.02 1.59
CA ARG A 63 -6.83 9.03 2.61
C ARG A 63 -7.49 8.71 3.96
N ALA A 64 -8.70 8.17 3.95
CA ALA A 64 -9.37 7.74 5.17
C ALA A 64 -8.61 6.61 5.86
N GLU A 65 -8.20 5.57 5.12
CA GLU A 65 -7.38 4.48 5.67
C GLU A 65 -6.05 4.98 6.23
N LEU A 66 -5.36 5.87 5.52
CA LEU A 66 -4.10 6.45 5.98
C LEU A 66 -4.28 7.26 7.27
N ARG A 67 -5.38 8.01 7.40
CA ARG A 67 -5.73 8.70 8.66
C ARG A 67 -6.06 7.72 9.78
N CYS A 68 -6.72 6.61 9.48
CA CYS A 68 -7.04 5.59 10.48
C CYS A 68 -5.80 4.93 11.05
N ILE A 69 -4.70 4.80 10.30
CA ILE A 69 -3.46 4.20 10.81
C ILE A 69 -2.47 5.23 11.38
N ASP A 70 -2.70 6.53 11.17
CA ASP A 70 -1.86 7.60 11.70
C ASP A 70 -1.92 7.62 13.23
N GLU A 71 -0.74 7.68 13.88
CA GLU A 71 -0.55 7.63 15.34
C GLU A 71 -1.10 6.38 16.05
N GLN A 72 -1.63 5.40 15.33
CA GLN A 72 -2.21 4.23 15.96
C GLN A 72 -1.17 3.22 16.42
N TYR A 73 -0.09 3.04 15.63
CA TYR A 73 0.86 1.93 15.80
C TYR A 73 2.24 2.38 16.26
N GLY A 74 2.90 1.55 17.08
CA GLY A 74 4.24 1.80 17.59
C GLY A 74 5.33 1.68 16.52
N GLN A 75 6.60 1.75 16.93
CA GLN A 75 7.69 1.45 16.01
C GLN A 75 7.79 -0.04 15.64
N TRP A 76 8.81 -0.38 14.84
CA TRP A 76 9.07 -1.77 14.48
C TRP A 76 9.33 -2.58 15.75
N HIS A 77 8.58 -3.68 15.93
CA HIS A 77 8.55 -4.50 17.15
C HIS A 77 8.02 -3.84 18.43
N GLU A 78 7.43 -2.65 18.37
CA GLU A 78 6.80 -2.00 19.51
C GLU A 78 5.27 -2.13 19.47
N ASP A 79 4.65 -2.12 20.64
CA ASP A 79 3.20 -2.15 20.77
C ASP A 79 2.57 -0.74 20.69
N PRO A 80 1.39 -0.61 20.07
CA PRO A 80 0.65 -1.67 19.40
C PRO A 80 1.24 -1.96 18.02
N LYS A 81 1.38 -3.25 17.69
CA LYS A 81 1.94 -3.71 16.42
C LYS A 81 1.03 -3.32 15.25
N ILE A 82 1.67 -2.89 14.16
CA ILE A 82 0.97 -2.67 12.90
C ILE A 82 0.45 -4.01 12.34
N PRO A 83 -0.80 -4.09 11.86
CA PRO A 83 -1.30 -5.31 11.21
C PRO A 83 -0.55 -5.61 9.92
N ALA A 84 -0.65 -6.87 9.45
CA ALA A 84 0.01 -7.32 8.22
C ALA A 84 -0.48 -6.57 6.96
N VAL A 85 -1.74 -6.13 6.97
CA VAL A 85 -2.34 -5.30 5.91
C VAL A 85 -2.98 -4.06 6.56
N PRO A 86 -2.21 -2.97 6.74
CA PRO A 86 -2.69 -1.74 7.39
C PRO A 86 -3.80 -1.03 6.63
N CYS A 87 -3.75 -1.05 5.30
CA CYS A 87 -4.71 -0.39 4.42
C CYS A 87 -5.31 -1.42 3.46
N PRO A 88 -6.41 -2.11 3.86
CA PRO A 88 -7.01 -3.16 3.03
C PRO A 88 -7.55 -2.64 1.69
N TYR A 89 -8.04 -1.41 1.61
CA TYR A 89 -8.50 -0.81 0.36
C TYR A 89 -7.32 -0.46 -0.55
N VAL A 90 -6.20 0.01 -0.02
CA VAL A 90 -4.95 0.14 -0.80
C VAL A 90 -4.52 -1.21 -1.37
N ALA A 91 -4.60 -2.29 -0.58
CA ALA A 91 -4.31 -3.64 -1.05
C ALA A 91 -5.29 -4.10 -2.14
N PHE A 92 -6.57 -3.76 -2.02
CA PHE A 92 -7.58 -4.01 -3.05
C PHE A 92 -7.26 -3.30 -4.37
N LEU A 93 -6.88 -2.02 -4.33
CA LEU A 93 -6.52 -1.26 -5.53
C LEU A 93 -5.27 -1.85 -6.22
N LEU A 94 -4.28 -2.30 -5.44
CA LEU A 94 -3.14 -3.05 -5.96
C LEU A 94 -3.60 -4.34 -6.63
N GLY A 95 -4.46 -5.12 -5.98
CA GLY A 95 -5.02 -6.34 -6.57
C GLY A 95 -5.69 -6.05 -7.91
N ALA A 96 -6.65 -5.14 -7.93
CA ALA A 96 -7.40 -4.76 -9.14
C ALA A 96 -6.48 -4.31 -10.30
N ALA A 97 -5.40 -3.58 -9.99
CA ALA A 97 -4.46 -3.10 -10.99
C ALA A 97 -3.56 -4.21 -11.56
N TYR A 98 -3.23 -5.24 -10.78
CA TYR A 98 -2.24 -6.25 -11.15
C TYR A 98 -2.82 -7.61 -11.56
N THR A 99 -4.10 -7.89 -11.26
CA THR A 99 -4.76 -9.15 -11.61
C THR A 99 -5.74 -9.06 -12.78
N THR A 100 -5.99 -7.86 -13.30
CA THR A 100 -6.82 -7.68 -14.49
C THR A 100 -5.93 -7.80 -15.72
N ASP A 101 -6.27 -8.67 -16.67
CA ASP A 101 -5.64 -8.80 -18.00
C ASP A 101 -6.65 -8.43 -19.10
#